data_AF-A0A1Z4LM77-F1
#
_entry.id   AF-A0A1Z4LM77-F1
#
_cell.length_a   1.000
_cell.length_b   1.000
_cell.length_c   1.000
_cell.angle_alpha   90.00
_cell.angle_beta   90.00
_cell.angle_gamma   90.00
#
_symmetry.space_group_name_H-M   'P 1'
#
loop_
_entity.id
_entity.type
_entity.pdbx_description
1 polymer ?
#
loop_
_entity_poly.entity_id
_entity_poly.type
_entity_poly.pdbx_seq_one_letter_code
_entity_poly.pdbx_strand_id
1 'polypeptide(L)' 'MKKKRLEIRLSERRLNKLRLYAASKDKTMTAVIEEIIDLLASDEIDKSLAVLKNSPIN' A
#
# COMPACT_ATOMS: atom_id res chain seq x y z
N MET A 1 -4.01 11.09 -7.88
CA MET A 1 -5.07 10.13 -7.49
C MET A 1 -5.69 10.54 -6.17
N LYS A 2 -6.99 10.30 -5.93
CA LYS A 2 -7.59 10.53 -4.60
C LYS A 2 -6.83 9.70 -3.57
N LYS A 3 -6.21 10.36 -2.58
CA LYS A 3 -5.44 9.69 -1.53
C LYS A 3 -6.42 8.95 -0.62
N LYS A 4 -6.27 7.63 -0.47
CA LYS A 4 -6.97 6.82 0.53
C LYS A 4 -6.04 6.62 1.74
N ARG A 5 -6.62 6.52 2.94
CA ARG A 5 -5.88 6.23 4.17
C ARG A 5 -5.97 4.75 4.50
N LEU A 6 -4.87 4.18 4.96
CA LEU A 6 -4.77 2.81 5.47
C LEU A 6 -4.54 2.88 6.98
N GLU A 7 -5.44 2.27 7.74
CA GLU A 7 -5.31 2.13 9.19
C GLU A 7 -5.02 0.66 9.52
N ILE A 8 -3.93 0.41 10.24
CA ILE A 8 -3.48 -0.95 10.57
C ILE A 8 -3.25 -1.03 12.08
N ARG A 9 -3.84 -2.04 12.73
CA ARG A 9 -3.54 -2.36 14.12
C ARG A 9 -2.24 -3.17 14.18
N LEU A 10 -1.24 -2.61 14.84
CA LEU A 10 0.05 -3.26 15.07
C LEU A 10 0.33 -3.32 16.57
N SER A 11 0.96 -4.41 17.02
CA SER A 11 1.59 -4.38 18.34
C SER A 11 2.81 -3.46 18.30
N GLU A 12 3.19 -2.91 19.46
CA GLU A 12 4.35 -2.03 19.58
C GLU A 12 5.63 -2.65 19.01
N ARG A 13 5.85 -3.95 19.26
CA ARG A 13 6.98 -4.71 18.69
C ARG A 13 6.99 -4.68 17.15
N ARG A 14 5.83 -4.80 16.50
CA ARG A 14 5.73 -4.77 15.03
C ARG A 14 5.94 -3.36 14.50
N LEU A 15 5.38 -2.35 15.17
CA LEU A 15 5.57 -0.94 14.81
C LEU A 15 7.06 -0.54 14.88
N ASN A 16 7.76 -0.92 15.94
CA ASN A 16 9.18 -0.60 16.10
C ASN A 16 10.05 -1.31 15.06
N LYS A 17 9.74 -2.57 14.71
CA LYS A 17 10.41 -3.24 13.58
C LYS A 17 10.23 -2.50 12.26
N LEU A 18 9.01 -2.05 11.96
CA LEU A 18 8.73 -1.29 10.74
C LEU A 18 9.49 0.05 10.71
N ARG A 19 9.53 0.77 11.84
CA ARG A 19 10.31 2.01 11.98
C ARG A 19 11.80 1.80 11.73
N LEU A 20 12.39 0.79 12.39
CA LEU A 20 13.80 0.46 12.24
C LEU A 20 14.15 0.04 10.81
N TYR A 21 13.30 -0.78 10.18
CA TYR A 21 13.50 -1.19 8.79
C TYR A 21 13.45 0.02 7.86
N ALA A 22 12.46 0.88 8.00
CA ALA A 22 12.32 2.10 7.20
C ALA A 22 13.54 3.01 7.34
N ALA A 23 14.02 3.24 8.58
CA ALA A 23 15.24 4.00 8.84
C ALA A 23 16.48 3.37 8.20
N SER A 24 16.63 2.04 8.29
CA SER A 24 17.78 1.33 7.69
C SER A 24 17.84 1.39 6.16
N LYS A 25 16.71 1.70 5.52
CA LYS A 25 16.58 1.80 4.06
C LYS A 25 16.49 3.24 3.57
N ASP A 26 16.58 4.22 4.46
CA ASP A 26 16.34 5.65 4.18
C ASP A 26 14.98 5.90 3.50
N LYS A 27 13.94 5.22 4.01
CA LYS A 27 12.57 5.29 3.48
C LYS A 27 11.57 5.68 4.55
N THR A 28 10.43 6.19 4.13
CA THR A 28 9.27 6.35 5.02
C THR A 28 8.59 5.01 5.24
N MET A 29 7.91 4.85 6.38
CA MET A 29 7.10 3.64 6.63
C MET A 29 6.02 3.44 5.57
N THR A 30 5.47 4.53 5.02
CA THR A 30 4.51 4.49 3.92
C THR A 30 5.13 3.89 2.67
N ALA A 31 6.31 4.36 2.25
CA ALA A 31 7.01 3.84 1.07
C ALA A 31 7.34 2.35 1.21
N VAL A 32 7.72 1.90 2.42
CA VAL A 32 7.94 0.47 2.70
C VAL A 32 6.65 -0.34 2.50
N ILE A 33 5.50 0.17 2.97
CA ILE A 33 4.21 -0.52 2.81
C ILE A 33 3.78 -0.52 1.34
N GLU A 34 3.95 0.59 0.63
CA GLU A 34 3.65 0.71 -0.80
C GLU A 34 4.47 -0.31 -1.61
N GLU A 35 5.78 -0.42 -1.36
CA GLU A 35 6.64 -1.42 -2.01
C GLU A 35 6.19 -2.86 -1.74
N ILE A 36 5.75 -3.17 -0.51
CA ILE A 36 5.22 -4.49 -0.19
C ILE A 36 3.91 -4.76 -0.93
N ILE A 37 3.05 -3.75 -1.05
CA ILE A 37 1.79 -3.85 -1.78
C ILE A 37 2.05 -4.07 -3.28
N ASP A 38 3.02 -3.35 -3.85
CA ASP A 38 3.39 -3.46 -5.27
C ASP A 38 3.97 -4.83 -5.63
N LEU A 39 4.47 -5.59 -4.66
CA LEU A 39 4.95 -6.97 -4.84
C LEU A 39 3.82 -8.02 -4.80
N LEU A 40 2.59 -7.64 -4.40
CA LEU A 40 1.46 -8.56 -4.39
C LEU A 40 1.00 -8.81 -5.83
N ALA A 41 0.81 -10.09 -6.20
CA ALA A 41 0.33 -10.46 -7.53
C ALA A 41 -1.04 -9.78 -7.81
N SER A 42 -1.15 -9.07 -8.93
CA SER A 42 -2.23 -8.12 -9.21
C SER A 42 -3.27 -8.64 -10.23
N ASP A 43 -3.20 -9.92 -10.61
CA ASP A 43 -3.90 -10.49 -11.77
C ASP A 43 -5.44 -10.30 -11.77
N GLU A 44 -6.08 -10.17 -10.61
CA GLU A 44 -7.52 -9.89 -10.48
C GLU A 44 -7.86 -8.41 -10.21
N ILE A 45 -6.94 -7.68 -9.56
CA ILE A 45 -7.16 -6.28 -9.15
C ILE A 45 -7.03 -5.35 -10.35
N ASP A 46 -6.05 -5.58 -11.23
CA ASP A 46 -5.84 -4.74 -12.41
C ASP A 46 -7.00 -4.83 -13.40
N LYS A 47 -7.61 -6.02 -13.55
CA LYS A 47 -8.83 -6.22 -14.35
C LYS A 47 -10.01 -5.45 -13.77
N SER A 48 -10.20 -5.54 -12.45
CA SER A 48 -11.29 -4.83 -11.75
C SER A 48 -11.14 -3.30 -11.82
N LEU A 49 -9.90 -2.79 -11.72
CA LEU A 49 -9.61 -1.36 -11.86
C LEU A 49 -9.79 -0.87 -13.31
N ALA A 50 -9.45 -1.68 -14.31
CA ALA A 50 -9.70 -1.36 -15.72
C ALA A 50 -11.20 -1.25 -16.02
N VAL A 51 -12.02 -2.14 -15.47
CA VAL A 51 -13.49 -2.08 -15.61
C VAL A 51 -14.04 -0.80 -14.99
N LEU A 52 -13.58 -0.41 -13.80
CA LEU A 52 -14.03 0.82 -13.12
C LEU A 52 -13.61 2.12 -13.84
N LYS A 53 -12.50 2.13 -14.57
CA LYS A 53 -12.05 3.29 -15.36
C LYS A 53 -12.87 3.49 -16.64
N ASN A 54 -13.51 2.44 -17.14
CA ASN A 54 -14.25 2.46 -18.40
C ASN A 54 -15.77 2.67 -18.21
N SER A 55 -16.25 2.79 -16.97
CA SER A 55 -17.66 3.11 -16.70
C SER A 55 -17.97 4.56 -17.11
N PRO A 56 -18.99 4.81 -17.96
CA PRO A 56 -19.40 6.16 -18.31
C PRO A 56 -19.84 6.92 -17.06
N ILE A 57 -19.33 8.14 -16.90
CA ILE A 57 -19.85 9.09 -15.92
C ILE A 57 -21.23 9.51 -16.44
N ASN A 58 -22.28 8.96 -15.82
CA ASN A 58 -23.66 9.39 -16.06
C ASN A 58 -23.98 10.58 -15.16
#